data_AF-A0A6N7D1B6-F1
#
_entry.id   AF-A0A6N7D1B6-F1
#
_cell.length_a   1.000
_cell.length_b   1.000
_cell.length_c   1.000
_cell.angle_alpha   90.00
_cell.angle_beta   90.00
_cell.angle_gamma   90.00
#
_symmetry.space_group_name_H-M   'P 1'
#
loop_
_entity.id
_entity.type
_entity.pdbx_description
1 polymer ?
#
loop_
_entity_poly.entity_id
_entity_poly.type
_entity_poly.pdbx_seq_one_letter_code
_entity_poly.pdbx_strand_id
1 'polypeptide(L)'
;MIDPGDKQTQPLPLEEPKRGRGRPFTGKALSDAERARRYRANKKKRDDQPSRKEGKDGKEALYRRTVIQQAEQIRALEQQLVQQREEYNDLVHKLMTERDQLKRDLAAKPKRHRNQPAAELPESAYEDETEPKTWAIQERKGKARWQTISKGLTRKAGERQFDKLLAGLNDPRYSYRMVEE
;
A
#
# COMPACT_ATOMS: atom_id res chain seq x y z
N MET A 1 -55.06 103.48 -8.98
CA MET A 1 -53.61 103.31 -8.77
C MET A 1 -53.47 102.43 -7.53
N ILE A 2 -52.94 101.22 -7.68
CA ILE A 2 -52.83 100.25 -6.58
C ILE A 2 -51.70 100.72 -5.66
N ASP A 3 -51.94 100.76 -4.35
CA ASP A 3 -50.99 101.23 -3.34
C ASP A 3 -49.89 100.17 -3.12
N PRO A 4 -48.62 100.45 -3.44
CA PRO A 4 -47.52 99.48 -3.25
C PRO A 4 -47.19 99.20 -1.78
N GLY A 5 -47.78 99.92 -0.82
CA GLY A 5 -47.62 99.70 0.61
C GLY A 5 -48.65 98.75 1.24
N ASP A 6 -49.67 98.30 0.50
CA ASP A 6 -50.71 97.41 1.05
C ASP A 6 -50.17 96.00 1.27
N LYS A 7 -50.06 95.60 2.55
CA LYS A 7 -49.54 94.29 2.97
C LYS A 7 -50.40 93.13 2.47
N GLN A 8 -51.64 93.35 2.04
CA GLN A 8 -52.48 92.30 1.47
C GLN A 8 -52.19 91.99 0.00
N THR A 9 -51.47 92.86 -0.71
CA THR A 9 -51.13 92.67 -2.15
C THR A 9 -49.66 92.31 -2.39
N GLN A 10 -48.93 91.93 -1.33
CA GLN A 10 -47.57 91.40 -1.48
C GLN A 10 -47.61 89.97 -2.06
N PRO A 11 -46.90 89.68 -3.16
CA PRO A 11 -46.82 88.34 -3.71
C PRO A 11 -46.10 87.40 -2.73
N LEU A 12 -46.75 86.28 -2.37
CA LEU A 12 -46.14 85.25 -1.53
C LEU A 12 -44.85 84.71 -2.20
N PRO A 13 -43.75 84.53 -1.45
CA PRO A 13 -42.54 83.94 -1.99
C PRO A 13 -42.80 82.49 -2.39
N LEU A 14 -42.65 82.16 -3.68
CA LEU A 14 -42.67 80.78 -4.14
C LEU A 14 -41.46 80.05 -3.54
N GLU A 15 -41.70 79.22 -2.52
CA GLU A 15 -40.71 78.26 -2.01
C GLU A 15 -40.20 77.39 -3.16
N GLU A 16 -38.87 77.25 -3.27
CA GLU A 16 -38.21 76.29 -4.15
C GLU A 16 -38.78 74.87 -3.95
N PRO A 17 -38.88 74.04 -5.00
CA PRO A 17 -39.46 72.70 -4.91
C PRO A 17 -38.72 71.87 -3.85
N LYS A 18 -39.42 71.54 -2.76
CA LYS A 18 -38.92 70.74 -1.64
C LYS A 18 -38.31 69.44 -2.17
N ARG A 19 -37.02 69.24 -1.86
CA ARG A 19 -36.23 68.07 -2.28
C ARG A 19 -36.95 66.77 -1.91
N GLY A 20 -37.15 65.89 -2.90
CA GLY A 20 -37.70 64.55 -2.67
C GLY A 20 -36.86 63.77 -1.66
N ARG A 21 -37.52 63.16 -0.67
CA ARG A 21 -36.86 62.37 0.39
C ARG A 21 -36.05 61.23 -0.23
N GLY A 22 -34.85 60.96 0.30
CA GLY A 22 -34.03 59.79 -0.05
C GLY A 22 -32.91 60.02 -1.07
N ARG A 23 -32.73 61.24 -1.60
CA ARG A 23 -31.56 61.55 -2.43
C ARG A 23 -30.39 62.01 -1.55
N PRO A 24 -29.21 61.36 -1.59
CA PRO A 24 -28.06 61.78 -0.82
C PRO A 24 -27.66 63.21 -1.20
N PHE A 25 -27.20 63.96 -0.19
CA PHE A 25 -26.86 65.39 -0.31
C PHE A 25 -25.71 65.65 -1.30
N THR A 26 -24.82 64.67 -1.46
CA THR A 26 -23.79 64.71 -2.50
C THR A 26 -24.43 64.26 -3.81
N GLY A 27 -24.37 65.06 -4.87
CA GLY A 27 -24.95 64.80 -6.20
C GLY A 27 -24.37 63.58 -6.95
N LYS A 28 -23.86 62.58 -6.22
CA LYS A 28 -23.27 61.33 -6.67
C LYS A 28 -24.30 60.19 -6.75
N ALA A 29 -25.58 60.45 -6.49
CA ALA A 29 -26.62 59.45 -6.68
C ALA A 29 -26.82 59.18 -8.17
N LEU A 30 -26.56 57.93 -8.57
CA LEU A 30 -26.96 57.42 -9.87
C LEU A 30 -28.46 57.57 -10.03
N SER A 31 -28.88 58.15 -11.15
CA SER A 31 -30.28 58.14 -11.55
C SER A 31 -30.75 56.69 -11.70
N ASP A 32 -32.05 56.44 -11.51
CA ASP A 32 -32.62 55.10 -11.69
C ASP A 32 -32.35 54.55 -13.10
N ALA A 33 -32.30 55.43 -14.10
CA ALA A 33 -31.90 55.08 -15.46
C ALA A 33 -30.44 54.61 -15.54
N GLU A 34 -29.51 55.26 -14.84
CA GLU A 34 -28.10 54.86 -14.82
C GLU A 34 -27.89 53.57 -14.02
N ARG A 35 -28.64 53.40 -12.93
CA ARG A 35 -28.64 52.17 -12.13
C ARG A 35 -29.10 50.98 -12.98
N ALA A 36 -30.16 51.16 -13.77
CA ALA A 36 -30.66 50.14 -14.69
C ALA A 36 -29.65 49.83 -15.82
N ARG A 37 -28.99 50.85 -16.40
CA ARG A 37 -27.93 50.66 -17.41
C ARG A 37 -26.75 49.88 -16.84
N ARG A 38 -26.27 50.23 -15.65
CA ARG A 38 -25.19 49.50 -14.95
C ARG A 38 -25.58 48.07 -14.63
N TYR A 39 -26.81 47.84 -14.17
CA TYR A 39 -27.32 46.50 -13.89
C TYR A 39 -27.32 45.62 -15.15
N ARG A 40 -27.87 46.13 -16.27
CA ARG A 40 -27.88 45.42 -17.55
C ARG A 40 -26.47 45.14 -18.08
N ALA A 41 -25.57 46.13 -18.00
CA ALA A 41 -24.19 45.97 -18.43
C ALA A 41 -23.43 44.92 -17.59
N ASN A 42 -23.63 44.92 -16.28
CA ASN A 42 -22.99 43.93 -15.39
C ASN A 42 -23.58 42.54 -15.56
N LYS A 43 -24.89 42.42 -15.83
CA LYS A 43 -25.54 41.14 -16.12
C LYS A 43 -24.97 40.52 -17.39
N LYS A 44 -24.89 41.29 -18.47
CA LYS A 44 -24.26 40.83 -19.74
C LYS A 44 -22.82 40.35 -19.54
N LYS A 45 -22.02 41.10 -18.78
CA LYS A 45 -20.64 40.71 -18.46
C LYS A 45 -20.51 39.45 -17.58
N ARG A 46 -21.54 39.10 -16.81
CA ARG A 46 -21.57 37.86 -16.01
C ARG A 46 -21.96 36.66 -16.88
N ASP A 47 -22.89 36.85 -17.80
CA ASP A 47 -23.36 35.80 -18.72
C ASP A 47 -22.31 35.51 -19.81
N ASP A 48 -21.49 36.49 -20.20
CA ASP A 48 -20.39 36.36 -21.16
C ASP A 48 -19.09 35.77 -20.53
N GLN A 49 -19.05 35.48 -19.22
CA GLN A 49 -17.90 34.77 -18.64
C GLN A 49 -17.99 33.30 -19.03
N PRO A 50 -17.00 32.74 -19.76
CA PRO A 50 -16.95 31.30 -19.95
C PRO A 50 -16.90 30.65 -18.57
N SER A 51 -17.84 29.73 -18.30
CA SER A 51 -17.82 28.96 -17.06
C SER A 51 -16.43 28.34 -16.98
N ARG A 52 -15.62 28.78 -16.00
CA ARG A 52 -14.26 28.30 -15.81
C ARG A 52 -14.32 26.83 -15.40
N LYS A 53 -14.45 25.95 -16.40
CA LYS A 53 -14.39 24.50 -16.29
C LYS A 53 -12.93 24.03 -16.40
N GLU A 54 -11.98 24.85 -15.95
CA GLU A 54 -10.57 24.53 -15.95
C GLU A 54 -10.25 23.69 -14.70
N GLY A 55 -10.04 22.39 -14.86
CA GLY A 55 -9.40 21.57 -13.82
C GLY A 55 -10.00 20.19 -13.54
N LYS A 56 -11.10 19.80 -14.18
CA LYS A 56 -11.64 18.43 -14.04
C LYS A 56 -10.99 17.45 -15.02
N ASP A 57 -10.75 17.87 -16.25
CA ASP A 57 -10.28 16.99 -17.33
C ASP A 57 -8.84 16.49 -17.13
N GLY A 58 -7.96 17.34 -16.59
CA GLY A 58 -6.57 16.94 -16.30
C GLY A 58 -6.44 15.95 -15.14
N LYS A 59 -7.26 16.12 -14.09
CA LYS A 59 -7.31 15.18 -12.94
C LYS A 59 -7.87 13.85 -13.38
N GLU A 60 -8.93 13.86 -14.17
CA GLU A 60 -9.54 12.65 -14.74
C GLU A 60 -8.55 11.86 -15.61
N ALA A 61 -7.78 12.53 -16.47
CA ALA A 61 -6.74 11.89 -17.28
C ALA A 61 -5.64 11.24 -16.42
N LEU A 62 -5.22 11.91 -15.34
CA LEU A 62 -4.29 11.36 -14.35
C LEU A 62 -4.85 10.11 -13.65
N TYR A 63 -6.09 10.16 -13.17
CA TYR A 63 -6.74 9.01 -12.53
C TYR A 63 -6.88 7.82 -13.48
N ARG A 64 -7.26 8.06 -14.74
CA ARG A 64 -7.34 7.00 -15.75
C ARG A 64 -5.97 6.34 -15.97
N ARG A 65 -4.91 7.14 -16.05
CA ARG A 65 -3.54 6.63 -16.21
C ARG A 65 -3.12 5.78 -15.01
N THR A 66 -3.38 6.22 -13.78
CA THR A 66 -3.01 5.45 -12.57
C THR A 66 -3.79 4.14 -12.49
N VAL A 67 -5.08 4.16 -12.83
CA VAL A 67 -5.92 2.95 -12.83
C VAL A 67 -5.42 1.94 -13.87
N ILE A 68 -5.04 2.39 -15.07
CA ILE A 68 -4.48 1.51 -16.10
C ILE A 68 -3.16 0.89 -15.62
N GLN A 69 -2.26 1.69 -15.06
CA GLN A 69 -0.98 1.20 -14.54
C GLN A 69 -1.18 0.17 -13.41
N GLN A 70 -2.12 0.42 -12.50
CA GLN A 70 -2.45 -0.54 -11.45
C GLN A 70 -3.06 -1.82 -12.01
N ALA A 71 -3.94 -1.73 -13.01
CA ALA A 71 -4.52 -2.91 -13.65
C ALA A 71 -3.45 -3.75 -14.38
N GLU A 72 -2.47 -3.11 -15.00
CA GLU A 72 -1.33 -3.79 -15.63
C GLU A 72 -0.44 -4.49 -14.59
N GLN A 73 -0.16 -3.83 -13.47
CA GLN A 73 0.60 -4.42 -12.36
C GLN A 73 -0.12 -5.63 -11.76
N ILE A 74 -1.44 -5.51 -11.53
CA ILE A 74 -2.27 -6.62 -11.03
C ILE A 74 -2.22 -7.79 -12.01
N ARG A 75 -2.41 -7.53 -13.31
CA ARG A 75 -2.35 -8.57 -14.34
C ARG A 75 -1.00 -9.27 -14.39
N ALA A 76 0.10 -8.53 -14.26
CA ALA A 76 1.45 -9.12 -14.23
C ALA A 76 1.65 -10.02 -13.00
N LEU A 77 1.19 -9.58 -11.82
CA LEU A 77 1.24 -10.38 -10.60
C LEU A 77 0.36 -11.64 -10.70
N GLU A 78 -0.84 -11.52 -11.26
CA GLU A 78 -1.73 -12.66 -11.51
C GLU A 78 -1.07 -13.69 -12.44
N GLN A 79 -0.40 -13.25 -13.51
CA GLN A 79 0.35 -14.14 -14.41
C GLN A 79 1.49 -14.86 -13.69
N GLN A 80 2.24 -14.16 -12.84
CA GLN A 80 3.30 -14.78 -12.04
C GLN A 80 2.74 -15.85 -11.09
N LEU A 81 1.61 -15.58 -10.43
CA LEU A 81 0.95 -16.54 -9.55
C LEU A 81 0.46 -17.78 -10.31
N VAL A 82 -0.07 -17.59 -11.53
CA VAL A 82 -0.48 -18.71 -12.40
C VAL A 82 0.73 -19.57 -12.77
N GLN A 83 1.84 -18.95 -13.22
CA GLN A 83 3.07 -19.66 -13.56
C GLN A 83 3.62 -20.45 -12.38
N GLN A 84 3.74 -19.82 -11.20
CA GLN A 84 4.18 -20.51 -9.98
C GLN A 84 3.26 -21.69 -9.64
N ARG A 85 1.94 -21.51 -9.77
CA ARG A 85 0.99 -22.58 -9.50
C ARG A 85 1.14 -23.75 -10.48
N GLU A 86 1.42 -23.49 -11.75
CA GLU A 86 1.70 -24.53 -12.75
C GLU A 86 2.99 -25.28 -12.41
N GLU A 87 4.07 -24.57 -12.08
CA GLU A 87 5.34 -25.19 -11.65
C GLU A 87 5.15 -26.09 -10.41
N TYR A 88 4.37 -25.62 -9.42
CA TYR A 88 4.03 -26.43 -8.24
C TYR A 88 3.20 -27.67 -8.61
N ASN A 89 2.23 -27.55 -9.51
CA ASN A 89 1.43 -28.68 -9.96
C ASN A 89 2.30 -29.72 -10.69
N ASP A 90 3.21 -29.27 -11.54
CA ASP A 90 4.15 -30.15 -12.24
C ASP A 90 5.07 -30.88 -11.26
N LEU A 91 5.56 -30.18 -10.23
CA LEU A 91 6.36 -30.79 -9.17
C LEU A 91 5.55 -31.84 -8.39
N VAL A 92 4.30 -31.54 -8.05
CA VAL A 92 3.41 -32.49 -7.37
C VAL A 92 3.18 -33.73 -8.25
N HIS A 93 2.93 -33.54 -9.55
CA HIS A 93 2.79 -34.66 -10.48
C HIS A 93 4.06 -35.53 -10.54
N LYS A 94 5.25 -34.92 -10.64
CA LYS A 94 6.53 -35.65 -10.58
C LYS A 94 6.67 -36.46 -9.29
N LEU A 95 6.47 -35.83 -8.13
CA LEU A 95 6.56 -36.51 -6.84
C LEU A 95 5.52 -37.63 -6.69
N MET A 96 4.32 -37.47 -7.25
CA MET A 96 3.32 -38.54 -7.28
C MET A 96 3.81 -39.73 -8.11
N THR A 97 4.38 -39.48 -9.29
CA THR A 97 4.93 -40.55 -10.14
C THR A 97 6.11 -41.27 -9.49
N GLU A 98 7.01 -40.54 -8.84
CA GLU A 98 8.14 -41.10 -8.11
C GLU A 98 7.67 -41.94 -6.93
N ARG A 99 6.72 -41.43 -6.15
CA ARG A 99 6.10 -42.18 -5.04
C ARG A 99 5.49 -43.48 -5.55
N ASP A 100 4.76 -43.43 -6.65
CA ASP A 100 4.09 -44.63 -7.19
C ASP A 100 5.12 -45.63 -7.74
N GLN A 101 6.22 -45.14 -8.32
CA GLN A 101 7.35 -45.99 -8.71
C GLN A 101 8.00 -46.65 -7.51
N LEU A 102 8.32 -45.90 -6.45
CA LEU A 102 8.89 -46.45 -5.22
C LEU A 102 7.98 -47.49 -4.57
N LYS A 103 6.67 -47.29 -4.61
CA LYS A 103 5.70 -48.29 -4.14
C LYS A 103 5.77 -49.58 -4.95
N ARG A 104 5.88 -49.49 -6.28
CA ARG A 104 6.04 -50.68 -7.14
C ARG A 104 7.36 -51.39 -6.84
N ASP A 105 8.46 -50.65 -6.74
CA ASP A 105 9.77 -51.21 -6.44
C ASP A 105 9.79 -51.90 -5.06
N LEU A 106 9.15 -51.29 -4.06
CA LEU A 106 9.01 -51.87 -2.73
C LEU A 106 8.10 -53.11 -2.73
N ALA A 107 7.06 -53.14 -3.56
CA ALA A 107 6.20 -54.32 -3.73
C ALA A 107 6.91 -55.45 -4.52
N ALA A 108 7.79 -55.09 -5.45
CA ALA A 108 8.60 -56.02 -6.23
C ALA A 108 9.76 -56.63 -5.42
N LYS A 109 10.20 -55.98 -4.34
CA LYS A 109 11.15 -56.56 -3.39
C LYS A 109 10.54 -57.81 -2.76
N PRO A 110 11.25 -58.95 -2.77
CA PRO A 110 10.74 -60.18 -2.19
C PRO A 110 10.48 -59.98 -0.69
N LYS A 111 9.25 -60.24 -0.25
CA LYS A 111 8.90 -60.26 1.18
C LYS A 111 9.67 -61.41 1.83
N ARG A 112 10.61 -61.09 2.72
CA ARG A 112 11.32 -62.10 3.51
C ARG A 112 10.29 -62.89 4.32
N HIS A 113 10.35 -64.22 4.24
CA HIS A 113 9.62 -65.06 5.18
C HIS A 113 10.24 -64.88 6.58
N ARG A 114 9.40 -64.87 7.62
CA ARG A 114 9.79 -64.69 9.03
C ARG A 114 10.92 -65.62 9.52
N ASN A 115 11.18 -66.72 8.80
CA ASN A 115 12.15 -67.75 9.14
C ASN A 115 13.43 -67.70 8.27
N GLN A 116 13.61 -66.70 7.41
CA GLN A 116 14.89 -66.51 6.70
C GLN A 116 15.88 -65.78 7.62
N PRO A 117 17.12 -66.30 7.79
CA PRO A 117 18.16 -65.55 8.49
C PRO A 117 18.39 -64.21 7.78
N ALA A 118 18.65 -63.15 8.55
CA ALA A 118 18.92 -61.84 7.98
C ALA A 118 20.09 -61.98 7.00
N ALA A 119 19.86 -61.72 5.71
CA ALA A 119 20.96 -61.70 4.74
C ALA A 119 22.01 -60.73 5.29
N GLU A 120 23.22 -61.24 5.53
CA GLU A 120 24.36 -60.44 5.93
C GLU A 120 24.48 -59.33 4.89
N LEU A 121 24.36 -58.08 5.36
CA LEU A 121 24.59 -56.92 4.53
C LEU A 121 26.01 -57.06 3.95
N PRO A 122 26.23 -56.78 2.65
CA PRO A 122 27.57 -56.83 2.09
C PRO A 122 28.51 -55.97 2.95
N GLU A 123 29.75 -56.40 3.12
CA GLU A 123 30.74 -55.71 3.96
C GLU A 123 30.93 -54.24 3.52
N SER A 124 30.65 -53.92 2.25
CA SER A 124 30.59 -52.57 1.69
C SER A 124 29.40 -51.70 2.16
N ALA A 125 28.38 -52.29 2.77
CA ALA A 125 27.33 -51.55 3.49
C ALA A 125 27.84 -51.02 4.84
N TYR A 126 29.00 -51.50 5.30
CA TYR A 126 29.73 -51.04 6.48
C TYR A 126 31.00 -50.27 6.12
N GLU A 127 31.18 -49.84 4.86
CA GLU A 127 32.34 -49.04 4.49
C GLU A 127 32.18 -47.58 4.92
N ASP A 128 33.12 -47.17 5.78
CA ASP A 128 33.48 -45.84 6.26
C ASP A 128 32.35 -44.95 6.82
N GLU A 129 31.97 -45.23 8.08
CA GLU A 129 31.64 -44.13 8.98
C GLU A 129 32.91 -43.28 9.20
N THR A 130 33.18 -42.36 8.27
CA THR A 130 33.94 -41.15 8.61
C THR A 130 33.33 -40.61 9.88
N GLU A 131 34.14 -40.44 10.93
CA GLU A 131 33.74 -40.08 12.29
C GLU A 131 32.39 -39.37 12.37
N PRO A 132 31.44 -39.83 13.22
CA PRO A 132 30.06 -39.37 13.20
C PRO A 132 30.03 -37.84 13.23
N LYS A 133 29.61 -37.22 12.12
CA LYS A 133 29.59 -35.76 11.93
C LYS A 133 29.03 -35.09 13.17
N THR A 134 29.91 -34.43 13.89
CA THR A 134 29.54 -33.75 15.14
C THR A 134 29.21 -32.30 14.87
N TRP A 135 28.42 -31.72 15.76
CA TRP A 135 27.94 -30.36 15.63
C TRP A 135 28.34 -29.54 16.85
N ALA A 136 28.68 -28.28 16.59
CA ALA A 136 28.94 -27.28 17.60
C ALA A 136 27.91 -26.15 17.54
N ILE A 137 27.54 -25.63 18.71
CA ILE A 137 26.71 -24.42 18.82
C ILE A 137 27.63 -23.28 19.23
N GLN A 138 27.52 -22.18 18.49
CA GLN A 138 28.27 -20.96 18.74
C GLN A 138 27.32 -19.81 19.07
N GLU A 139 27.76 -18.95 19.96
CA GLU A 139 27.06 -17.75 20.42
C GLU A 139 27.89 -16.51 20.07
N ARG A 140 27.23 -15.41 19.76
CA ARG A 140 27.86 -14.08 19.74
C ARG A 140 26.94 -13.05 20.38
N LYS A 141 27.55 -11.99 20.89
CA LYS A 141 26.85 -10.81 21.41
C LYS A 141 27.09 -9.60 20.50
N GLY A 142 26.07 -9.18 19.77
CA GLY A 142 26.14 -8.06 18.82
C GLY A 142 27.20 -8.29 17.74
N LYS A 143 28.23 -7.42 17.72
CA LYS A 143 29.36 -7.50 16.78
C LYS A 143 30.58 -8.23 17.36
N ALA A 144 30.45 -8.88 18.51
CA ALA A 144 31.53 -9.67 19.10
C ALA A 144 31.85 -10.92 18.25
N ARG A 145 33.01 -11.52 18.51
CA ARG A 145 33.44 -12.77 17.89
C ARG A 145 32.52 -13.92 18.33
N TRP A 146 32.36 -14.90 17.45
CA TRP A 146 31.66 -16.15 17.76
C TRP A 146 32.45 -16.96 18.78
N GLN A 147 31.77 -17.47 19.80
CA GLN A 147 32.31 -18.32 20.84
C GLN A 147 31.56 -19.66 20.84
N THR A 148 32.29 -20.77 20.91
CA THR A 148 31.70 -22.10 20.99
C THR A 148 31.21 -22.37 22.40
N ILE A 149 29.91 -22.62 22.54
CA ILE A 149 29.26 -22.92 23.82
C ILE A 149 28.95 -24.41 23.99
N SER A 150 28.90 -25.17 22.90
CA SER A 150 28.74 -26.63 22.92
C SER A 150 29.39 -27.22 21.68
N LYS A 151 29.96 -28.43 21.81
CA LYS A 151 30.71 -29.15 20.77
C LYS A 151 30.43 -30.65 20.85
N GLY A 152 30.76 -31.41 19.81
CA GLY A 152 30.59 -32.86 19.83
C GLY A 152 29.13 -33.35 19.87
N LEU A 153 28.17 -32.52 19.45
CA LEU A 153 26.74 -32.88 19.51
C LEU A 153 26.35 -33.73 18.30
N THR A 154 25.50 -34.73 18.51
CA THR A 154 24.78 -35.33 17.38
C THR A 154 23.80 -34.30 16.80
N ARG A 155 23.53 -34.37 15.50
CA ARG A 155 22.63 -33.41 14.82
C ARG A 155 21.31 -33.18 15.58
N LYS A 156 20.63 -34.26 15.97
CA LYS A 156 19.35 -34.22 16.68
C LYS A 156 19.46 -33.62 18.09
N ALA A 157 20.58 -33.83 18.77
CA ALA A 157 20.84 -33.22 20.07
C ALA A 157 21.14 -31.72 19.93
N GLY A 158 21.93 -31.35 18.92
CA GLY A 158 22.24 -29.97 18.59
C GLY A 158 21.00 -29.16 18.22
N GLU A 159 20.12 -29.69 17.36
CA GLU A 159 18.85 -29.03 16.98
C GLU A 159 17.97 -28.73 18.21
N ARG A 160 17.78 -29.73 19.09
CA ARG A 160 17.01 -29.55 20.34
C ARG A 160 17.60 -28.48 21.26
N GLN A 161 18.92 -28.47 21.40
CA GLN A 161 19.61 -27.49 22.24
C GLN A 161 19.55 -26.09 21.61
N PHE A 162 19.69 -26.00 20.29
CA PHE A 162 19.57 -24.77 19.54
C PHE A 162 18.16 -24.15 19.65
N ASP A 163 17.12 -24.97 19.47
CA ASP A 163 15.72 -24.55 19.64
C ASP A 163 15.45 -24.04 21.06
N LYS A 164 16.00 -24.71 22.08
CA LYS A 164 15.88 -24.26 23.47
C LYS A 164 16.56 -22.90 23.69
N LEU A 165 17.72 -22.65 23.08
CA LEU A 165 18.43 -21.38 23.16
C LEU A 165 17.67 -20.25 22.46
N LEU A 166 17.05 -20.53 21.31
CA LEU A 166 16.20 -19.56 20.60
C LEU A 166 14.90 -19.28 21.35
N ALA A 167 14.28 -20.29 21.94
CA ALA A 167 13.05 -20.13 22.72
C ALA A 167 13.27 -19.32 24.01
N GLY A 168 14.46 -19.39 24.61
CA GLY A 168 14.85 -18.62 25.78
C GLY A 168 15.50 -17.26 25.47
N LEU A 169 15.53 -16.84 24.21
CA LEU A 169 16.22 -15.61 23.78
C LEU A 169 15.42 -14.37 24.20
N ASN A 170 15.78 -13.81 25.36
CA ASN A 170 15.15 -12.59 25.89
C ASN A 170 15.90 -11.29 25.50
N ASP A 171 17.17 -11.39 25.12
CA ASP A 171 17.99 -10.22 24.73
C ASP A 171 18.37 -10.32 23.23
N PRO A 172 17.89 -9.40 22.37
CA PRO A 172 18.13 -9.43 20.92
C PRO A 172 19.60 -9.22 20.54
N ARG A 173 20.47 -8.88 21.52
CA ARG A 173 21.91 -8.78 21.29
C ARG A 173 22.57 -10.14 21.14
N TYR A 174 21.96 -11.23 21.60
CA TYR A 174 22.53 -12.56 21.43
C TYR A 174 22.08 -13.19 20.11
N SER A 175 23.02 -13.85 19.44
CA SER A 175 22.75 -14.65 18.25
C SER A 175 23.42 -16.00 18.40
N TYR A 176 22.72 -17.06 18.03
CA TYR A 176 23.23 -18.42 18.04
C TYR A 176 23.36 -18.93 16.60
N ARG A 177 24.32 -19.84 16.37
CA ARG A 177 24.39 -20.64 15.15
C ARG A 177 24.85 -22.05 15.46
N MET A 178 24.45 -23.00 14.62
CA MET A 178 24.89 -24.39 14.67
C MET A 178 25.81 -24.65 13.46
N VAL A 179 26.97 -25.26 13.71
CA VAL A 179 28.04 -25.48 12.72
C VAL A 179 28.49 -26.94 12.81
N GLU A 180 28.76 -27.56 11.67
CA GLU A 180 29.37 -28.89 11.58
C GLU A 180 30.86 -28.79 11.95
N GLU A 181 31.36 -29.65 12.83
CA GLU A 181 32.79 -29.75 13.19
C GLU A 181 33.56 -30.64 12.22
#